data_AF-A0A2E9LIT8-F1
#
_entry.id   AF-A0A2E9LIT8-F1
#
_cell.length_a   1.000
_cell.length_b   1.000
_cell.length_c   1.000
_cell.angle_alpha   90.00
_cell.angle_beta   90.00
_cell.angle_gamma   90.00
#
_symmetry.space_group_name_H-M   'P 1'
#
loop_
_entity.id
_entity.type
_entity.pdbx_description
1 polymer ?
#
loop_
_entity_poly.entity_id
_entity_poly.type
_entity_poly.pdbx_seq_one_letter_code
_entity_poly.pdbx_strand_id
1 'polypeptide(L)'
;MATEEYTRSELLVDAAWVDAHKGDPNVVIVDCEVDAAFARGHIPGAVLVPDNYEKNPDTGRLHLMNPEQFKAMCEGLGIGDDTLVITYDHSRSLTAARLWWALNTYGHTNTKILNGGWRAWINHGGAVEFGRAEKRDVTFTPKRDDSKLATVDDLKQACEVGDSIIWDVRSDGEWDGSNSRGNKRVGHVPGAVHLEWFNLLDSTTNEFKPQAEILRILTEHGITPDKNVFTY
;
A
#
# COMPACT_ATOMS: atom_id res chain seq x y z
N MET A 1 -17.22 7.71 -8.10
CA MET A 1 -16.89 7.15 -6.78
C MET A 1 -17.58 5.79 -6.66
N ALA A 2 -16.81 4.73 -6.46
CA ALA A 2 -17.31 3.39 -6.19
C ALA A 2 -17.84 3.32 -4.73
N THR A 3 -19.08 3.77 -4.49
CA THR A 3 -19.49 4.17 -3.12
C THR A 3 -20.33 3.20 -2.33
N GLU A 4 -20.81 2.08 -2.90
CA GLU A 4 -21.67 1.15 -2.15
C GLU A 4 -21.05 -0.24 -1.92
N GLU A 5 -19.89 -0.52 -2.50
CA GLU A 5 -19.30 -1.87 -2.44
C GLU A 5 -18.20 -2.03 -1.38
N TYR A 6 -17.77 -0.97 -0.70
CA TYR A 6 -16.64 -1.02 0.25
C TYR A 6 -16.99 -0.38 1.60
N THR A 7 -16.58 -1.01 2.71
CA THR A 7 -16.76 -0.47 4.08
C THR A 7 -16.10 0.91 4.25
N ARG A 8 -14.98 1.14 3.57
CA ARG A 8 -14.14 2.33 3.67
C ARG A 8 -13.89 2.93 2.28
N SER A 9 -14.96 3.19 1.54
CA SER A 9 -14.89 3.69 0.15
C SER A 9 -14.11 5.00 0.03
N GLU A 10 -13.99 5.79 1.10
CA GLU A 10 -13.22 7.02 1.10
C GLU A 10 -11.70 6.80 0.95
N LEU A 11 -11.20 5.56 1.13
CA LEU A 11 -9.79 5.21 0.91
C LEU A 11 -9.44 4.97 -0.56
N LEU A 12 -10.45 4.84 -1.43
CA LEU A 12 -10.27 4.49 -2.83
C LEU A 12 -10.78 5.61 -3.74
N VAL A 13 -10.17 5.74 -4.90
CA VAL A 13 -10.65 6.53 -6.04
C VAL A 13 -10.65 5.70 -7.30
N ASP A 14 -11.57 6.01 -8.21
CA ASP A 14 -11.61 5.43 -9.55
C ASP A 14 -10.80 6.31 -10.53
N ALA A 15 -10.48 5.77 -11.70
CA ALA A 15 -9.70 6.46 -12.72
C ALA A 15 -10.37 7.75 -13.22
N ALA A 16 -11.72 7.79 -13.28
CA ALA A 16 -12.46 8.97 -13.67
C ALA A 16 -12.31 10.11 -12.66
N TRP A 17 -12.31 9.79 -11.37
CA TRP A 17 -12.02 10.76 -10.31
C TRP A 17 -10.61 11.31 -10.46
N VAL A 18 -9.61 10.44 -10.67
CA VAL A 18 -8.22 10.90 -10.87
C VAL A 18 -8.11 11.79 -12.10
N ASP A 19 -8.75 11.43 -13.22
CA ASP A 19 -8.71 12.22 -14.45
C ASP A 19 -9.28 13.63 -14.25
N ALA A 20 -10.36 13.75 -13.47
CA ALA A 20 -10.99 15.02 -13.15
C ALA A 20 -10.20 15.90 -12.18
N HIS A 21 -9.42 15.32 -11.26
CA HIS A 21 -8.77 16.05 -10.15
C HIS A 21 -7.24 16.09 -10.22
N LYS A 22 -6.59 15.41 -11.18
CA LYS A 22 -5.12 15.38 -11.32
C LYS A 22 -4.46 16.76 -11.46
N GLY A 23 -5.22 17.76 -11.91
CA GLY A 23 -4.77 19.15 -12.05
C GLY A 23 -5.02 20.03 -10.84
N ASP A 24 -5.65 19.52 -9.78
CA ASP A 24 -5.96 20.30 -8.59
C ASP A 24 -4.68 20.67 -7.84
N PRO A 25 -4.57 21.90 -7.30
CA PRO A 25 -3.31 22.43 -6.76
C PRO A 25 -2.76 21.64 -5.58
N ASN A 26 -3.63 20.99 -4.79
CA ASN A 26 -3.26 20.23 -3.60
C ASN A 26 -3.28 18.71 -3.84
N VAL A 27 -3.39 18.25 -5.08
CA VAL A 27 -3.32 16.82 -5.42
C VAL A 27 -1.91 16.47 -5.87
N VAL A 28 -1.40 15.35 -5.32
CA VAL A 28 -0.16 14.71 -5.78
C VAL A 28 -0.47 13.26 -6.09
N ILE A 29 -0.20 12.86 -7.33
CA ILE A 29 -0.34 11.47 -7.78
C ILE A 29 1.04 10.82 -7.67
N VAL A 30 1.13 9.70 -6.96
CA VAL A 30 2.39 9.00 -6.71
C VAL A 30 2.36 7.64 -7.39
N ASP A 31 3.22 7.48 -8.39
CA ASP A 31 3.55 6.19 -8.98
C ASP A 31 4.50 5.45 -8.04
N CYS A 32 4.06 4.28 -7.58
CA CYS A 32 4.77 3.44 -6.62
C CYS A 32 5.53 2.29 -7.30
N GLU A 33 5.75 2.36 -8.61
CA GLU A 33 6.49 1.36 -9.38
C GLU A 33 7.97 1.74 -9.57
N VAL A 34 8.74 0.88 -10.25
CA VAL A 34 10.14 1.16 -10.55
C VAL A 34 10.33 2.19 -11.68
N ASP A 35 11.48 2.87 -11.69
CA ASP A 35 11.86 3.87 -12.70
C ASP A 35 11.68 3.40 -14.14
N ALA A 36 12.05 2.15 -14.42
CA ALA A 36 11.89 1.57 -15.74
C ALA A 36 10.43 1.49 -16.20
N ALA A 37 9.47 1.32 -15.29
CA ALA A 37 8.04 1.33 -15.61
C ALA A 37 7.54 2.75 -15.82
N PHE A 38 7.85 3.65 -14.88
CA PHE A 38 7.48 5.06 -14.94
C PHE A 38 7.97 5.75 -16.23
N ALA A 39 9.19 5.44 -16.66
CA ALA A 39 9.77 5.97 -17.90
C ALA A 39 9.06 5.49 -19.18
N ARG A 40 8.29 4.40 -19.13
CA ARG A 40 7.47 3.92 -20.26
C ARG A 40 6.11 4.62 -20.35
N GLY A 41 5.77 5.45 -19.38
CA GLY A 41 4.52 6.20 -19.32
C GLY A 41 3.91 6.13 -17.94
N HIS A 42 3.33 7.25 -17.51
CA HIS A 42 2.68 7.42 -16.22
C HIS A 42 1.47 8.34 -16.33
N ILE A 43 0.70 8.45 -15.24
CA ILE A 43 -0.44 9.35 -15.16
C ILE A 43 0.09 10.80 -15.22
N PRO A 44 -0.52 11.70 -15.99
CA PRO A 44 -0.04 13.08 -16.10
C PRO A 44 0.10 13.76 -14.74
N GLY A 45 1.25 14.41 -14.52
CA GLY A 45 1.63 15.06 -13.27
C GLY A 45 2.08 14.11 -12.15
N ALA A 46 2.15 12.79 -12.38
CA ALA A 46 2.60 11.85 -11.36
C ALA A 46 4.09 12.02 -11.01
N VAL A 47 4.41 11.83 -9.73
CA VAL A 47 5.78 11.71 -9.22
C VAL A 47 6.08 10.24 -8.93
N LEU A 48 7.36 9.85 -9.06
CA LEU A 48 7.80 8.49 -8.80
C LEU A 48 8.39 8.36 -7.40
N VAL A 49 7.96 7.37 -6.62
CA VAL A 49 8.59 7.01 -5.35
C VAL A 49 10.08 6.66 -5.56
N PRO A 50 11.01 7.13 -4.71
CA PRO A 50 12.44 6.82 -4.90
C PRO A 50 12.80 5.36 -4.57
N ASP A 51 11.97 4.68 -3.80
CA ASP A 51 12.17 3.30 -3.37
C ASP A 51 10.83 2.61 -3.07
N ASN A 52 10.62 1.42 -3.60
CA ASN A 52 9.45 0.62 -3.25
C ASN A 52 9.58 0.18 -1.77
N TYR A 53 8.48 0.27 -1.01
CA TYR A 53 8.36 -0.13 0.40
C TYR A 53 9.03 0.79 1.43
N GLU A 54 9.51 1.97 1.04
CA GLU A 54 9.96 3.04 1.96
C GLU A 54 10.86 2.52 3.10
N LYS A 55 11.83 1.66 2.74
CA LYS A 55 12.65 0.95 3.72
C LYS A 55 13.78 1.84 4.23
N ASN A 56 14.08 1.78 5.52
CA ASN A 56 15.21 2.48 6.12
C ASN A 56 16.54 1.83 5.66
N PRO A 57 17.37 2.55 4.87
CA PRO A 57 18.64 2.02 4.38
C PRO A 57 19.62 1.69 5.51
N ASP A 58 19.56 2.39 6.64
CA ASP A 58 20.49 2.24 7.76
C ASP A 58 20.23 0.96 8.58
N THR A 59 19.12 0.26 8.31
CA THR A 59 18.70 -0.95 9.03
C THR A 59 18.91 -2.23 8.22
N GLY A 60 19.67 -2.16 7.13
CA GLY A 60 19.73 -3.25 6.15
C GLY A 60 18.40 -3.45 5.42
N ARG A 61 17.58 -2.39 5.31
CA ARG A 61 16.26 -2.39 4.66
C ARG A 61 15.26 -3.36 5.30
N LEU A 62 15.29 -3.44 6.63
CA LEU A 62 14.38 -4.26 7.44
C LEU A 62 13.20 -3.47 8.01
N HIS A 63 13.43 -2.20 8.36
CA HIS A 63 12.42 -1.34 8.96
C HIS A 63 11.92 -0.28 7.99
N LEU A 64 10.78 0.34 8.31
CA LEU A 64 10.31 1.56 7.66
C LEU A 64 11.33 2.69 7.90
N MET A 65 11.50 3.59 6.92
CA MET A 65 12.25 4.86 7.07
C MET A 65 11.96 5.52 8.42
N ASN A 66 12.94 6.20 9.01
CA ASN A 66 12.72 7.03 10.21
C ASN A 66 11.97 8.34 9.86
N PRO A 67 11.51 9.15 10.84
CA PRO A 67 10.75 10.36 10.57
C PRO A 67 11.46 11.35 9.62
N GLU A 68 12.78 11.53 9.77
CA GLU A 68 13.57 12.48 8.98
C GLU A 68 13.72 12.02 7.53
N GLN A 69 13.97 10.72 7.31
CA GLN A 69 14.04 10.10 5.99
C GLN A 69 12.69 10.16 5.29
N PHE A 70 11.60 9.85 6.00
CA PHE A 70 10.25 9.87 5.44
C PHE A 70 9.82 11.30 5.08
N LYS A 71 10.13 12.28 5.94
CA LYS A 71 9.95 13.72 5.64
C LYS A 71 10.66 14.11 4.35
N ALA A 72 11.94 13.78 4.23
CA ALA A 72 12.73 14.13 3.04
C ALA A 72 12.18 13.48 1.76
N MET A 73 11.69 12.24 1.85
CA MET A 73 11.00 11.57 0.75
C MET A 73 9.72 12.31 0.34
N CYS A 74 8.82 12.59 1.30
CA CYS A 74 7.57 13.29 1.03
C CYS A 74 7.81 14.68 0.41
N GLU A 75 8.71 15.48 0.98
CA GLU A 75 9.03 16.82 0.46
C GLU A 75 9.65 16.73 -0.95
N GLY A 76 10.51 15.74 -1.21
CA GLY A 76 11.06 15.48 -2.53
C GLY A 76 10.02 15.08 -3.59
N LEU A 77 8.88 14.52 -3.15
CA LEU A 77 7.72 14.19 -3.98
C LEU A 77 6.71 15.35 -4.09
N GLY A 78 6.97 16.48 -3.42
CA GLY A 78 6.02 17.60 -3.36
C GLY A 78 4.80 17.34 -2.47
N ILE A 79 4.87 16.36 -1.55
CA ILE A 79 3.82 16.04 -0.58
C ILE A 79 4.05 16.88 0.67
N GLY A 80 3.15 17.85 0.91
CA GLY A 80 3.10 18.64 2.14
C GLY A 80 1.96 18.24 3.07
N ASP A 81 1.85 18.93 4.20
CA ASP A 81 0.88 18.62 5.27
C ASP A 81 -0.59 18.61 4.79
N ASP A 82 -0.96 19.50 3.86
CA ASP A 82 -2.34 19.64 3.34
C ASP A 82 -2.59 18.90 2.00
N THR A 83 -1.60 18.14 1.52
CA THR A 83 -1.70 17.44 0.23
C THR A 83 -2.72 16.31 0.29
N LEU A 84 -3.50 16.13 -0.78
CA LEU A 84 -4.23 14.90 -1.05
C LEU A 84 -3.35 13.99 -1.92
N VAL A 85 -2.90 12.88 -1.35
CA VAL A 85 -2.03 11.93 -2.03
C VAL A 85 -2.85 10.81 -2.67
N ILE A 86 -2.70 10.60 -3.98
CA ILE A 86 -3.26 9.46 -4.68
C ILE A 86 -2.14 8.49 -5.05
N THR A 87 -2.09 7.33 -4.40
CA THR A 87 -1.08 6.31 -4.71
C THR A 87 -1.62 5.35 -5.78
N TYR A 88 -0.75 4.94 -6.70
CA TYR A 88 -1.05 3.88 -7.65
C TYR A 88 0.22 3.10 -8.01
N ASP A 89 0.04 1.92 -8.59
CA ASP A 89 1.13 1.11 -9.11
C ASP A 89 0.67 0.29 -10.33
N HIS A 90 1.56 -0.58 -10.81
CA HIS A 90 1.30 -1.53 -11.88
C HIS A 90 1.11 -2.97 -11.34
N SER A 91 1.08 -3.10 -10.01
CA SER A 91 1.30 -4.33 -9.25
C SER A 91 0.12 -4.65 -8.33
N ARG A 92 -1.10 -4.38 -8.83
CA ARG A 92 -2.38 -4.63 -8.14
C ARG A 92 -2.46 -3.95 -6.76
N SER A 93 -2.04 -2.70 -6.68
CA SER A 93 -2.03 -1.91 -5.46
C SER A 93 -1.07 -2.41 -4.37
N LEU A 94 -0.17 -3.36 -4.64
CA LEU A 94 0.80 -3.86 -3.66
C LEU A 94 1.71 -2.76 -3.10
N THR A 95 2.40 -2.01 -3.97
CA THR A 95 3.33 -0.95 -3.53
C THR A 95 2.57 0.34 -3.24
N ALA A 96 1.46 0.58 -3.93
CA ALA A 96 0.57 1.71 -3.65
C ALA A 96 -0.05 1.64 -2.24
N ALA A 97 -0.54 0.47 -1.83
CA ALA A 97 -1.08 0.24 -0.49
C ALA A 97 0.01 0.32 0.58
N ARG A 98 1.24 -0.09 0.25
CA ARG A 98 2.38 0.04 1.16
C ARG A 98 2.73 1.50 1.44
N LEU A 99 2.79 2.35 0.41
CA LEU A 99 3.02 3.79 0.60
C LEU A 99 1.85 4.44 1.34
N TRP A 100 0.61 4.05 1.02
CA TRP A 100 -0.58 4.49 1.76
C TRP A 100 -0.47 4.15 3.26
N TRP A 101 -0.07 2.93 3.62
CA TRP A 101 0.15 2.53 5.01
C TRP A 101 1.27 3.34 5.67
N ALA A 102 2.37 3.61 4.95
CA ALA A 102 3.47 4.42 5.46
C ALA A 102 3.06 5.87 5.74
N LEU A 103 2.30 6.51 4.83
CA LEU A 103 1.75 7.85 5.02
C LEU A 103 0.85 7.90 6.27
N ASN A 104 -0.05 6.92 6.42
CA ASN A 104 -0.90 6.80 7.60
C ASN A 104 -0.10 6.57 8.89
N THR A 105 0.98 5.79 8.83
CA THR A 105 1.91 5.57 9.95
C THR A 105 2.59 6.86 10.39
N TYR A 106 2.83 7.79 9.46
CA TYR A 106 3.36 9.12 9.71
C TYR A 106 2.27 10.20 9.88
N GLY A 107 1.02 9.79 10.11
CA GLY A 107 -0.09 10.68 10.43
C GLY A 107 -0.67 11.47 9.26
N HIS A 108 -0.21 11.20 8.03
CA HIS A 108 -0.75 11.78 6.82
C HIS A 108 -1.90 10.90 6.29
N THR A 109 -3.11 11.18 6.78
CA THR A 109 -4.32 10.38 6.49
C THR A 109 -5.10 10.86 5.26
N ASN A 110 -4.73 12.02 4.69
CA ASN A 110 -5.33 12.54 3.46
C ASN A 110 -4.75 11.84 2.22
N THR A 111 -4.90 10.52 2.18
CA THR A 111 -4.35 9.66 1.14
C THR A 111 -5.37 8.63 0.68
N LYS A 112 -5.37 8.35 -0.62
CA LYS A 112 -6.25 7.40 -1.29
C LYS A 112 -5.46 6.54 -2.28
N ILE A 113 -5.99 5.38 -2.62
CA ILE A 113 -5.41 4.48 -3.62
C ILE A 113 -6.28 4.53 -4.89
N LEU A 114 -5.65 4.64 -6.06
CA LEU A 114 -6.34 4.41 -7.34
C LEU A 114 -6.67 2.92 -7.46
N ASN A 115 -7.96 2.58 -7.34
CA ASN A 115 -8.42 1.21 -7.41
C ASN A 115 -8.17 0.63 -8.81
N GLY A 116 -7.45 -0.50 -8.90
CA GLY A 116 -7.00 -1.09 -10.16
C GLY A 116 -5.75 -0.46 -10.79
N GLY A 117 -5.21 0.61 -10.19
CA GLY A 117 -3.92 1.20 -10.53
C GLY A 117 -3.78 1.63 -12.00
N TRP A 118 -2.58 1.48 -12.55
CA TRP A 118 -2.25 1.84 -13.94
C TRP A 118 -3.18 1.18 -14.97
N ARG A 119 -3.60 -0.06 -14.70
CA ARG A 119 -4.50 -0.79 -15.60
C ARG A 119 -5.88 -0.13 -15.67
N ALA A 120 -6.44 0.28 -14.53
CA ALA A 120 -7.70 1.01 -14.51
C ALA A 120 -7.58 2.35 -15.25
N TRP A 121 -6.45 3.06 -15.08
CA TRP A 121 -6.17 4.30 -15.81
C TRP A 121 -6.19 4.12 -17.33
N ILE A 122 -5.48 3.13 -17.85
CA ILE A 122 -5.44 2.85 -19.30
C ILE A 122 -6.78 2.38 -19.82
N ASN A 123 -7.49 1.51 -19.10
CA ASN A 123 -8.83 1.05 -19.50
C ASN A 123 -9.87 2.17 -19.52
N HIS A 124 -9.70 3.18 -18.66
CA HIS A 124 -10.51 4.40 -18.68
C HIS A 124 -10.23 5.28 -19.91
N GLY A 125 -9.12 5.06 -20.63
CA GLY A 125 -8.68 5.90 -21.73
C GLY A 125 -7.93 7.15 -21.26
N GLY A 126 -7.34 7.11 -20.06
CA GLY A 126 -6.59 8.22 -19.49
C GLY A 126 -5.36 8.58 -20.33
N ALA A 127 -5.02 9.87 -20.35
CA ALA A 127 -3.82 10.36 -21.03
C ALA A 127 -2.54 9.79 -20.39
N VAL A 128 -1.45 9.74 -21.15
CA VAL A 128 -0.15 9.25 -20.69
C VAL A 128 0.89 10.35 -20.84
N GLU A 129 1.66 10.59 -19.78
CA GLU A 129 2.79 11.52 -19.78
C GLU A 129 4.12 10.77 -19.69
N PHE A 130 5.19 11.46 -20.10
CA PHE A 130 6.56 10.99 -20.05
C PHE A 130 7.46 12.11 -19.50
N GLY A 131 8.55 11.74 -18.84
CA GLY A 131 9.46 12.69 -18.20
C GLY A 131 9.31 12.69 -16.68
N ARG A 132 9.81 13.72 -16.02
CA ARG A 132 9.73 13.87 -14.56
C ARG A 132 8.91 15.10 -14.25
N ALA A 133 8.01 15.00 -13.27
CA ALA A 133 7.27 16.15 -12.77
C ALA A 133 8.20 17.20 -12.13
N GLU A 134 7.76 18.45 -12.15
CA GLU A 134 8.47 19.54 -11.49
C GLU A 134 8.43 19.39 -9.96
N LYS A 135 9.49 19.83 -9.31
CA LYS A 135 9.57 19.85 -7.84
C LYS A 135 8.66 20.94 -7.29
N ARG A 136 8.00 20.64 -6.17
CA ARG A 136 7.22 21.61 -5.40
C ARG A 136 7.90 21.85 -4.06
N ASP A 137 8.01 23.12 -3.67
CA ASP A 137 8.47 23.48 -2.34
C ASP A 137 7.32 23.33 -1.35
N VAL A 138 7.45 22.37 -0.43
CA VAL A 138 6.43 22.03 0.56
C VAL A 138 7.08 21.72 1.91
N THR A 139 6.27 21.68 2.96
CA THR A 139 6.69 21.18 4.27
C THR A 139 5.86 19.95 4.64
N PHE A 140 6.54 18.89 5.05
CA PHE A 140 5.93 17.70 5.61
C PHE A 140 6.33 17.54 7.09
N THR A 141 5.35 17.36 7.96
CA THR A 141 5.52 17.21 9.40
C THR A 141 5.13 15.79 9.84
N PRO A 142 6.11 14.86 9.94
CA PRO A 142 5.81 13.46 10.28
C PRO A 142 5.26 13.36 11.71
N LYS A 143 4.11 12.69 11.86
CA LYS A 143 3.48 12.36 13.15
C LYS A 143 3.40 10.85 13.30
N ARG A 144 4.55 10.25 13.62
CA ARG A 144 4.69 8.79 13.71
C ARG A 144 3.77 8.21 14.78
N ASP A 145 3.00 7.19 14.40
CA ASP A 145 2.12 6.42 15.27
C ASP A 145 2.56 4.95 15.27
N ASP A 146 3.30 4.56 16.30
CA ASP A 146 3.83 3.20 16.42
C ASP A 146 2.74 2.15 16.66
N SER A 147 1.49 2.52 16.99
CA SER A 147 0.38 1.56 17.12
C SER A 147 -0.01 0.90 15.79
N LYS A 148 0.46 1.45 14.66
CA LYS A 148 0.28 0.90 13.31
C LYS A 148 1.35 -0.10 12.90
N LEU A 149 2.36 -0.31 13.75
CA LEU A 149 3.41 -1.30 13.56
C LEU A 149 3.28 -2.42 14.58
N ALA A 150 3.45 -3.66 14.13
CA ALA A 150 3.62 -4.81 15.02
C ALA A 150 5.11 -5.07 15.22
N THR A 151 5.53 -5.23 16.48
CA THR A 151 6.87 -5.67 16.83
C THR A 151 6.95 -7.20 16.87
N VAL A 152 8.18 -7.71 16.89
CA VAL A 152 8.42 -9.15 17.08
C VAL A 152 7.89 -9.64 18.43
N ASP A 153 7.95 -8.81 19.47
CA ASP A 153 7.46 -9.20 20.79
C ASP A 153 5.93 -9.21 20.84
N ASP A 154 5.25 -8.30 20.13
CA ASP A 154 3.79 -8.36 19.94
C ASP A 154 3.37 -9.67 19.26
N LEU A 155 4.10 -10.07 18.20
CA LEU A 155 3.84 -11.33 17.50
C LEU A 155 4.10 -12.57 18.37
N LYS A 156 5.15 -12.58 19.20
CA LYS A 156 5.40 -13.67 20.15
C LYS A 156 4.26 -13.79 21.16
N GLN A 157 3.81 -12.67 21.70
CA GLN A 157 2.68 -12.66 22.64
C GLN A 157 1.39 -13.14 21.96
N ALA A 158 1.14 -12.72 20.72
CA ALA A 158 -0.02 -13.17 19.95
C ALA A 158 -0.01 -14.70 19.73
N CYS A 159 1.16 -15.33 19.59
CA CYS A 159 1.29 -16.79 19.49
C CYS A 159 0.91 -17.52 20.79
N GLU A 160 0.98 -16.86 21.95
CA GLU A 160 0.74 -17.48 23.27
C GLU A 160 -0.71 -17.33 23.75
N VAL A 161 -1.35 -16.18 23.48
CA VAL A 161 -2.61 -15.78 24.13
C VAL A 161 -3.87 -16.33 23.42
N GLY A 162 -3.77 -16.80 22.17
CA GLY A 162 -4.87 -17.45 21.44
C GLY A 162 -6.06 -16.55 21.05
N ASP A 163 -5.99 -15.26 21.39
CA ASP A 163 -7.04 -14.25 21.14
C ASP A 163 -6.71 -13.31 19.96
N SER A 164 -5.70 -13.69 19.17
CA SER A 164 -5.23 -12.94 18.01
C SER A 164 -5.16 -13.85 16.79
N ILE A 165 -5.26 -13.25 15.60
CA ILE A 165 -5.02 -13.90 14.33
C ILE A 165 -3.71 -13.35 13.78
N ILE A 166 -2.79 -14.26 13.45
CA ILE A 166 -1.58 -13.92 12.72
C ILE A 166 -1.84 -14.31 11.27
N TRP A 167 -1.96 -13.32 10.37
CA TRP A 167 -2.31 -13.51 8.98
C TRP A 167 -1.10 -13.34 8.06
N ASP A 168 -0.59 -14.45 7.56
CA ASP A 168 0.48 -14.49 6.56
C ASP A 168 -0.09 -14.25 5.17
N VAL A 169 0.27 -13.13 4.54
CA VAL A 169 -0.22 -12.75 3.20
C VAL A 169 0.75 -13.09 2.08
N ARG A 170 1.85 -13.79 2.36
CA ARG A 170 2.88 -14.13 1.36
C ARG A 170 2.39 -15.17 0.36
N SER A 171 3.26 -15.61 -0.54
CA SER A 171 2.93 -16.71 -1.47
C SER A 171 2.88 -18.08 -0.79
N ASP A 172 2.15 -19.03 -1.40
CA ASP A 172 2.10 -20.43 -0.95
C ASP A 172 3.50 -21.03 -0.71
N GLY A 173 4.45 -20.72 -1.61
CA GLY A 173 5.81 -21.23 -1.50
C GLY A 173 6.62 -20.60 -0.36
N GLU A 174 6.35 -19.34 -0.03
CA GLU A 174 6.95 -18.69 1.15
C GLU A 174 6.35 -19.23 2.45
N TRP A 175 5.06 -19.56 2.41
CA TRP A 175 4.30 -20.15 3.52
C TRP A 175 4.73 -21.58 3.84
N ASP A 176 4.82 -22.45 2.84
CA ASP A 176 5.19 -23.87 3.01
C ASP A 176 6.72 -24.07 3.12
N GLY A 177 7.49 -23.02 2.78
CA GLY A 177 8.93 -22.99 2.84
C GLY A 177 9.66 -23.59 1.64
N SER A 178 8.94 -23.94 0.56
CA SER A 178 9.51 -24.35 -0.72
C SER A 178 10.22 -23.19 -1.45
N ASN A 179 9.88 -21.94 -1.11
CA ASN A 179 10.52 -20.73 -1.60
C ASN A 179 11.09 -19.90 -0.44
N SER A 180 12.42 -19.90 -0.30
CA SER A 180 13.07 -19.20 0.82
C SER A 180 13.05 -17.68 0.71
N ARG A 181 12.99 -17.13 -0.51
CA ARG A 181 13.18 -15.69 -0.79
C ARG A 181 14.44 -15.09 -0.14
N GLY A 182 15.46 -15.92 0.09
CA GLY A 182 16.70 -15.52 0.76
C GLY A 182 16.66 -15.52 2.29
N ASN A 183 15.57 -15.96 2.91
CA ASN A 183 15.47 -16.11 4.37
C ASN A 183 16.33 -17.27 4.88
N LYS A 184 16.94 -17.08 6.07
CA LYS A 184 17.72 -18.12 6.76
C LYS A 184 16.86 -19.28 7.27
N ARG A 185 15.58 -19.01 7.54
CA ARG A 185 14.57 -19.99 7.97
C ARG A 185 13.36 -19.84 7.05
N VAL A 186 12.80 -20.97 6.65
CA VAL A 186 11.64 -21.06 5.76
C VAL A 186 10.41 -21.52 6.53
N GLY A 187 9.23 -21.37 5.94
CA GLY A 187 7.94 -21.62 6.59
C GLY A 187 7.31 -20.33 7.09
N HIS A 188 6.49 -20.43 8.13
CA HIS A 188 5.64 -19.35 8.65
C HIS A 188 5.72 -19.22 10.17
N VAL A 189 5.16 -18.14 10.71
CA VAL A 189 5.03 -17.91 12.15
C VAL A 189 4.11 -18.99 12.75
N PRO A 190 4.49 -19.67 13.85
CA PRO A 190 3.65 -20.68 14.47
C PRO A 190 2.24 -20.18 14.78
N GLY A 191 1.23 -20.96 14.39
CA GLY A 191 -0.19 -20.61 14.63
C GLY A 191 -0.76 -19.57 13.66
N ALA A 192 0.00 -19.09 12.68
CA ALA A 192 -0.52 -18.22 11.64
C ALA A 192 -1.57 -18.94 10.77
N VAL A 193 -2.44 -18.14 10.14
CA VAL A 193 -3.31 -18.55 9.04
C VAL A 193 -2.76 -17.98 7.73
N HIS A 194 -3.01 -18.67 6.64
CA HIS A 194 -2.53 -18.28 5.32
C HIS A 194 -3.65 -17.87 4.40
N LEU A 195 -3.51 -16.69 3.79
CA LEU A 195 -4.30 -16.24 2.67
C LEU A 195 -3.49 -15.18 1.93
N GLU A 196 -2.96 -15.52 0.76
CA GLU A 196 -2.14 -14.60 -0.03
C GLU A 196 -2.93 -13.34 -0.43
N TRP A 197 -2.32 -12.17 -0.31
CA TRP A 197 -2.97 -10.86 -0.48
C TRP A 197 -3.73 -10.72 -1.80
N PHE A 198 -3.20 -11.27 -2.91
CA PHE A 198 -3.80 -11.06 -4.23
C PHE A 198 -5.16 -11.75 -4.37
N ASN A 199 -5.49 -12.71 -3.52
CA ASN A 199 -6.81 -13.39 -3.53
C ASN A 199 -7.95 -12.43 -3.17
N LEU A 200 -7.64 -11.27 -2.58
CA LEU A 200 -8.60 -10.21 -2.27
C LEU A 200 -8.81 -9.22 -3.43
N LEU A 201 -8.16 -9.46 -4.58
CA LEU A 201 -8.22 -8.60 -5.76
C LEU A 201 -8.84 -9.35 -6.94
N ASP A 202 -9.54 -8.61 -7.79
CA ASP A 202 -10.02 -9.14 -9.05
C ASP A 202 -8.86 -9.36 -10.01
N SER A 203 -8.70 -10.61 -10.48
CA SER A 203 -7.58 -10.97 -11.37
C SER A 203 -7.74 -10.41 -12.79
N THR A 204 -8.97 -10.05 -13.16
CA THR A 204 -9.25 -9.24 -14.33
C THR A 204 -8.96 -7.80 -13.94
N THR A 205 -9.80 -7.04 -13.26
CA THR A 205 -9.62 -5.57 -13.19
C THR A 205 -8.40 -5.07 -12.41
N ASN A 206 -7.74 -5.91 -11.59
CA ASN A 206 -6.78 -5.55 -10.55
C ASN A 206 -7.38 -4.70 -9.41
N GLU A 207 -8.70 -4.51 -9.38
CA GLU A 207 -9.38 -3.79 -8.32
C GLU A 207 -9.52 -4.67 -7.08
N PHE A 208 -9.71 -4.05 -5.92
CA PHE A 208 -10.16 -4.77 -4.73
C PHE A 208 -11.50 -5.45 -5.01
N LYS A 209 -11.69 -6.68 -4.51
CA LYS A 209 -12.99 -7.34 -4.58
C LYS A 209 -14.03 -6.58 -3.74
N PRO A 210 -15.33 -6.68 -4.05
CA PRO A 210 -16.38 -6.07 -3.21
C PRO A 210 -16.30 -6.54 -1.76
N GLN A 211 -16.68 -5.69 -0.80
CA GLN A 211 -16.64 -5.96 0.64
C GLN A 211 -17.26 -7.30 1.01
N ALA A 212 -18.43 -7.62 0.46
CA ALA A 212 -19.14 -8.85 0.77
C ALA A 212 -18.31 -10.09 0.38
N GLU A 213 -17.58 -10.02 -0.73
CA GLU A 213 -16.71 -11.09 -1.18
C GLU A 213 -15.42 -11.16 -0.35
N ILE A 214 -14.79 -10.02 -0.07
CA ILE A 214 -13.61 -9.95 0.83
C ILE A 214 -13.95 -10.55 2.20
N LEU A 215 -15.06 -10.11 2.81
CA LEU A 215 -15.47 -10.59 4.14
C LEU A 215 -15.74 -12.10 4.13
N ARG A 216 -16.37 -12.62 3.07
CA ARG A 216 -16.59 -14.06 2.90
C ARG A 216 -15.27 -14.81 2.83
N ILE A 217 -14.35 -14.38 1.95
CA ILE A 217 -13.03 -15.03 1.78
C ILE A 217 -12.25 -15.04 3.10
N LEU A 218 -12.19 -13.89 3.79
CA LEU A 218 -11.50 -13.77 5.08
C LEU A 218 -12.11 -14.72 6.13
N THR A 219 -13.44 -14.73 6.25
CA THR A 219 -14.15 -15.57 7.23
C THR A 219 -13.93 -17.06 6.95
N GLU A 220 -13.93 -17.48 5.68
CA GLU A 220 -13.64 -18.86 5.26
C GLU A 220 -12.21 -19.32 5.66
N HIS A 221 -11.27 -18.38 5.82
CA HIS A 221 -9.90 -18.63 6.28
C HIS A 221 -9.71 -18.38 7.79
N GLY A 222 -10.80 -18.17 8.55
CA GLY A 222 -10.74 -17.90 9.99
C GLY A 222 -10.22 -16.52 10.34
N ILE A 223 -10.19 -15.59 9.38
CA ILE A 223 -9.80 -14.19 9.58
C ILE A 223 -11.06 -13.38 9.86
N THR A 224 -11.30 -13.04 11.12
CA THR A 224 -12.56 -12.43 11.57
C THR A 224 -12.35 -11.10 12.30
N PRO A 225 -13.31 -10.16 12.21
CA PRO A 225 -13.14 -8.80 12.75
C PRO A 225 -13.28 -8.69 14.27
N ASP A 226 -13.68 -9.76 14.96
CA ASP A 226 -13.82 -9.83 16.41
C ASP A 226 -12.50 -10.07 17.16
N LYS A 227 -11.41 -10.35 16.43
CA LYS A 227 -10.06 -10.58 16.98
C LYS A 227 -9.08 -9.54 16.48
N ASN A 228 -7.99 -9.36 17.23
CA ASN A 228 -6.84 -8.58 16.75
C ASN A 228 -6.14 -9.34 15.61
N VAL A 229 -5.90 -8.66 14.49
CA VAL A 229 -5.25 -9.25 13.31
C VAL A 229 -3.87 -8.63 13.10
N PHE A 230 -2.85 -9.46 13.12
CA PHE A 230 -1.46 -9.10 12.82
C PHE A 230 -1.11 -9.65 11.45
N THR A 231 -0.97 -8.79 10.44
CA THR A 231 -0.61 -9.22 9.08
C THR A 231 0.88 -9.00 8.79
N TYR A 232 1.48 -9.89 7.99
CA TYR A 232 2.87 -9.79 7.54
C TYR A 232 3.10 -10.40 6.16
#